data_AF-A0A520QQF2-F1
#
_entry.id   AF-A0A520QQF2-F1
#
_cell.length_a   1.000
_cell.length_b   1.000
_cell.length_c   1.000
_cell.angle_alpha   90.00
_cell.angle_beta   90.00
_cell.angle_gamma   90.00
#
_symmetry.space_group_name_H-M   'P 1'
#
loop_
_entity.id
_entity.type
_entity.pdbx_description
1 polymer ?
#
loop_
_entity_poly.entity_id
_entity_poly.type
_entity_poly.pdbx_seq_one_letter_code
_entity_poly.pdbx_strand_id
1 'polypeptide(L)'
;MTKNNLGGGIVGCALALAAFVSSIQAQNGIEPRYERYNADRKSIEVDGNLDDWAGVNFIEPLFEASDGREGGKGNSTIGETTYSTFAEFAGGTWSGPDDHKTSIAVAWDQEGLYLGIVVTDDEHEHAAGNAWNGDGVQMGLTNPERDTVTHLYNYAIKAGYESGKVYKGGDAGAIADKEKGPGNYTVAMVRN
;
A
#
# COMPACT_ATOMS: atom_id res chain seq x y z
N MET A 1 -67.21 -47.54 10.52
CA MET A 1 -67.04 -46.20 9.95
C MET A 1 -66.52 -45.31 11.06
N THR A 2 -65.20 -45.11 11.11
CA THR A 2 -64.55 -44.15 12.02
C THR A 2 -63.22 -43.78 11.37
N LYS A 3 -63.18 -42.58 10.77
CA LYS A 3 -61.98 -41.95 10.23
C LYS A 3 -61.26 -41.28 11.41
N ASN A 4 -60.01 -41.66 11.67
CA ASN A 4 -59.10 -40.83 12.47
C ASN A 4 -58.03 -40.26 11.56
N ASN A 5 -58.06 -38.93 11.45
CA ASN A 5 -57.19 -38.09 10.66
C ASN A 5 -55.98 -37.63 11.48
N LEU A 6 -54.89 -37.42 10.73
CA LEU A 6 -53.87 -36.36 10.88
C LEU A 6 -52.89 -36.42 12.07
N GLY A 7 -51.61 -36.34 11.70
CA GLY A 7 -50.51 -36.02 12.61
C GLY A 7 -49.13 -36.10 11.96
N GLY A 8 -48.97 -35.60 10.74
CA GLY A 8 -47.65 -35.47 10.10
C GLY A 8 -46.85 -34.36 10.79
N GLY A 9 -45.99 -34.74 11.75
CA GLY A 9 -45.04 -33.84 12.37
C GLY A 9 -43.78 -33.72 11.52
N ILE A 10 -43.61 -32.59 10.84
CA ILE A 10 -42.33 -32.18 10.28
C ILE A 10 -41.46 -31.74 11.46
N VAL A 11 -40.45 -32.54 11.80
CA VAL A 11 -39.38 -32.11 12.71
C VAL A 11 -38.50 -31.13 11.94
N GLY A 12 -38.81 -29.84 12.07
CA GLY A 12 -37.95 -28.78 11.58
C GLY A 12 -36.71 -28.69 12.46
N CYS A 13 -35.60 -29.27 12.02
CA CYS A 13 -34.28 -28.98 12.58
C CYS A 13 -33.93 -27.53 12.23
N ALA A 14 -34.09 -26.61 13.18
CA ALA A 14 -33.53 -25.28 13.09
C ALA A 14 -32.01 -25.38 13.20
N LEU A 15 -31.32 -25.41 12.06
CA LEU A 15 -29.88 -25.13 11.99
C LEU A 15 -29.70 -23.65 12.25
N ALA A 16 -29.39 -23.28 13.49
CA ALA A 16 -28.90 -21.95 13.81
C ALA A 16 -27.52 -21.79 13.13
N LEU A 17 -27.50 -21.11 11.99
CA LEU A 17 -26.28 -20.66 11.36
C LEU A 17 -25.72 -19.53 12.24
N ALA A 18 -24.86 -19.87 13.20
CA ALA A 18 -24.07 -18.88 13.90
C ALA A 18 -23.12 -18.26 12.88
N ALA A 19 -23.50 -17.11 12.33
CA ALA A 19 -22.57 -16.26 11.60
C ALA A 19 -21.53 -15.79 12.63
N PHE A 20 -20.41 -16.48 12.71
CA PHE A 20 -19.20 -15.92 13.32
C PHE A 20 -18.82 -14.73 12.45
N VAL A 21 -19.25 -13.53 12.86
CA VAL A 21 -18.59 -12.31 12.44
C VAL A 21 -17.24 -12.33 13.15
N SER A 22 -16.26 -12.97 12.53
CA SER A 22 -14.87 -12.75 12.91
C SER A 22 -14.63 -11.26 12.74
N SER A 23 -14.51 -10.53 13.84
CA SER A 23 -13.91 -9.21 13.79
C SER A 23 -12.53 -9.40 13.16
N ILE A 24 -12.36 -8.98 11.91
CA ILE A 24 -11.03 -8.87 11.30
C ILE A 24 -10.38 -7.70 12.04
N GLN A 25 -9.84 -7.96 13.23
CA GLN A 25 -8.92 -7.04 13.85
C GLN A 25 -7.67 -7.01 12.96
N ALA A 26 -7.26 -5.80 12.57
CA ALA A 26 -5.96 -5.60 11.95
C ALA A 26 -4.88 -6.23 12.84
N GLN A 27 -4.03 -7.05 12.24
CA GLN A 27 -2.93 -7.71 12.92
C GLN A 27 -1.61 -6.94 12.72
N ASN A 28 -1.54 -6.12 11.67
CA ASN A 28 -0.30 -5.50 11.22
C ASN A 28 -0.34 -3.97 11.26
N GLY A 29 -1.34 -3.40 11.95
CA GLY A 29 -1.58 -1.96 11.92
C GLY A 29 -1.97 -1.45 10.53
N ILE A 30 -2.50 -2.32 9.65
CA ILE A 30 -3.00 -1.99 8.32
C ILE A 30 -4.51 -2.07 8.39
N GLU A 31 -5.21 -1.16 7.70
CA GLU A 31 -6.67 -1.23 7.69
C GLU A 31 -7.17 -2.63 7.21
N PRO A 32 -8.26 -3.16 7.79
CA PRO A 32 -8.64 -4.57 7.58
C PRO A 32 -8.87 -4.98 6.12
N ARG A 33 -9.22 -4.03 5.24
CA ARG A 33 -9.43 -4.26 3.81
C ARG A 33 -8.16 -4.65 3.06
N TYR A 34 -6.99 -4.21 3.52
CA TYR A 34 -5.71 -4.39 2.84
C TYR A 34 -4.69 -5.21 3.64
N GLU A 35 -5.11 -5.83 4.75
CA GLU A 35 -4.33 -6.81 5.49
C GLU A 35 -3.80 -7.97 4.63
N ARG A 36 -4.55 -8.29 3.56
CA ARG A 36 -4.14 -9.23 2.52
C ARG A 36 -4.51 -8.67 1.16
N TYR A 37 -3.58 -8.77 0.22
CA TYR A 37 -3.77 -8.35 -1.16
C TYR A 37 -3.32 -9.47 -2.09
N ASN A 38 -4.13 -9.77 -3.10
CA ASN A 38 -3.77 -10.70 -4.17
C ASN A 38 -3.31 -9.88 -5.37
N ALA A 39 -2.02 -9.95 -5.67
CA ALA A 39 -1.45 -9.25 -6.82
C ALA A 39 -1.89 -9.88 -8.14
N ASP A 40 -2.21 -9.04 -9.11
CA ASP A 40 -2.60 -9.47 -10.44
C ASP A 40 -1.41 -10.09 -11.18
N ARG A 41 -1.68 -11.16 -11.93
CA ARG A 41 -0.66 -11.78 -12.79
C ARG A 41 -0.58 -11.03 -14.11
N LYS A 42 0.31 -10.05 -14.20
CA LYS A 42 0.46 -9.14 -15.34
C LYS A 42 1.91 -8.69 -15.49
N SER A 43 2.39 -8.66 -16.75
CA SER A 43 3.68 -8.06 -17.09
C SER A 43 3.56 -6.54 -17.16
N ILE A 44 4.52 -5.83 -16.58
CA ILE A 44 4.59 -4.37 -16.58
C ILE A 44 5.91 -3.93 -17.21
N GLU A 45 5.85 -3.00 -18.15
CA GLU A 45 7.04 -2.29 -18.60
C GLU A 45 7.39 -1.20 -17.59
N VAL A 46 8.65 -1.17 -17.13
CA VAL A 46 9.11 -0.18 -16.13
C VAL A 46 9.66 1.04 -16.86
N ASP A 47 8.74 1.89 -17.34
CA ASP A 47 9.05 3.09 -18.13
C ASP A 47 8.47 4.39 -17.55
N GLY A 48 7.72 4.32 -16.44
CA GLY A 48 7.07 5.46 -15.81
C GLY A 48 5.71 5.82 -16.42
N ASN A 49 5.20 5.03 -17.37
CA ASN A 49 3.85 5.13 -17.90
C ASN A 49 2.89 4.23 -17.11
N LEU A 50 1.68 4.74 -16.82
CA LEU A 50 0.63 4.00 -16.12
C LEU A 50 -0.25 3.18 -17.06
N ASP A 51 -0.13 3.30 -18.38
CA ASP A 51 -0.95 2.56 -19.35
C ASP A 51 -0.84 1.04 -19.17
N ASP A 52 0.36 0.51 -18.87
CA ASP A 52 0.59 -0.91 -18.62
C ASP A 52 -0.08 -1.40 -17.33
N TRP A 53 -0.50 -0.50 -16.46
CA TRP A 53 -1.24 -0.83 -15.24
C TRP A 53 -2.76 -0.91 -15.45
N ALA A 54 -3.26 -0.66 -16.67
CA ALA A 54 -4.69 -0.72 -16.96
C ALA A 54 -5.31 -2.05 -16.52
N GLY A 55 -6.34 -1.98 -15.66
CA GLY A 55 -7.03 -3.15 -15.12
C GLY A 55 -6.39 -3.76 -13.86
N VAL A 56 -5.23 -3.27 -13.42
CA VAL A 56 -4.68 -3.57 -12.08
C VAL A 56 -5.26 -2.58 -11.08
N ASN A 57 -5.73 -3.05 -9.93
CA ASN A 57 -6.35 -2.19 -8.95
C ASN A 57 -5.30 -1.47 -8.08
N PHE A 58 -5.27 -0.14 -8.18
CA PHE A 58 -4.57 0.69 -7.20
C PHE A 58 -5.38 0.79 -5.91
N ILE A 59 -4.69 0.63 -4.79
CA ILE A 59 -5.25 0.69 -3.44
C ILE A 59 -4.59 1.82 -2.66
N GLU A 60 -5.32 2.38 -1.71
CA GLU A 60 -4.88 3.46 -0.84
C GLU A 60 -4.92 2.98 0.61
N PRO A 61 -3.94 2.16 1.04
CA PRO A 61 -3.98 1.58 2.37
C PRO A 61 -3.72 2.63 3.45
N LEU A 62 -4.53 2.58 4.51
CA LEU A 62 -4.31 3.35 5.73
C LEU A 62 -3.62 2.51 6.81
N PHE A 63 -2.86 3.17 7.67
CA PHE A 63 -2.06 2.53 8.72
C PHE A 63 -2.36 3.11 10.09
N GLU A 64 -2.28 2.30 11.14
CA GLU A 64 -2.33 2.78 12.51
C GLU A 64 -1.10 3.64 12.78
N ALA A 65 -1.31 4.86 13.26
CA ALA A 65 -0.21 5.71 13.66
C ALA A 65 0.33 5.25 15.02
N SER A 66 1.65 5.06 15.11
CA SER A 66 2.32 4.50 16.28
C SER A 66 3.65 5.21 16.58
N ASP A 67 4.41 4.73 17.57
CA ASP A 67 5.75 5.24 17.91
C ASP A 67 5.75 6.74 18.25
N GLY A 68 4.79 7.16 19.07
CA GLY A 68 4.64 8.57 19.49
C GLY A 68 4.01 9.46 18.43
N ARG A 69 3.44 8.89 17.37
CA ARG A 69 2.81 9.61 16.25
C ARG A 69 1.30 9.37 16.16
N GLU A 70 0.65 9.05 17.27
CA GLU A 70 -0.78 8.71 17.35
C GLU A 70 -1.71 9.84 16.86
N GLY A 71 -1.18 11.07 16.69
CA GLY A 71 -1.87 12.22 16.08
C GLY A 71 -1.93 12.20 14.55
N GLY A 72 -1.91 11.03 13.93
CA GLY A 72 -1.95 10.85 12.47
C GLY A 72 -3.08 11.61 11.77
N LYS A 73 -2.96 11.76 10.46
CA LYS A 73 -3.77 12.65 9.62
C LYS A 73 -4.46 11.86 8.50
N GLY A 74 -5.45 12.49 7.85
CA GLY A 74 -6.29 11.82 6.84
C GLY A 74 -7.00 10.60 7.42
N ASN A 75 -7.55 10.74 8.63
CA ASN A 75 -7.99 9.63 9.46
C ASN A 75 -9.30 8.99 8.97
N SER A 76 -9.39 7.68 9.11
CA SER A 76 -10.61 6.90 8.99
C SER A 76 -10.73 5.91 10.15
N THR A 77 -11.91 5.85 10.76
CA THR A 77 -12.17 4.93 11.88
C THR A 77 -12.96 3.73 11.41
N ILE A 78 -12.44 2.53 11.66
CA ILE A 78 -13.07 1.25 11.34
C ILE A 78 -13.20 0.46 12.65
N GLY A 79 -14.43 0.26 13.11
CA GLY A 79 -14.68 -0.28 14.44
C GLY A 79 -14.21 0.69 15.52
N GLU A 80 -13.26 0.26 16.35
CA GLU A 80 -12.67 1.06 17.44
C GLU A 80 -11.28 1.62 17.10
N THR A 81 -10.73 1.27 15.92
CA THR A 81 -9.38 1.65 15.51
C THR A 81 -9.42 2.78 14.49
N THR A 82 -8.53 3.75 14.65
CA THR A 82 -8.31 4.84 13.70
C THR A 82 -7.05 4.56 12.88
N TYR A 83 -7.20 4.60 11.56
CA TYR A 83 -6.12 4.48 10.60
C TYR A 83 -5.89 5.83 9.93
N SER A 84 -4.64 6.10 9.57
CA SER A 84 -4.16 7.39 9.06
C SER A 84 -3.49 7.21 7.70
N THR A 85 -3.56 8.25 6.87
CA THR A 85 -2.79 8.32 5.62
C THR A 85 -1.36 8.81 5.84
N PHE A 86 -1.15 9.57 6.91
CA PHE A 86 0.11 10.26 7.17
C PHE A 86 0.33 10.45 8.67
N ALA A 87 1.59 10.46 9.09
CA ALA A 87 2.01 10.73 10.45
C ALA A 87 3.14 11.77 10.44
N GLU A 88 2.86 12.96 10.97
CA GLU A 88 3.83 14.06 11.04
C GLU A 88 5.11 13.61 11.78
N PHE A 89 6.28 13.85 11.17
CA PHE A 89 7.56 13.45 11.72
C PHE A 89 8.66 14.47 11.36
N ALA A 90 9.54 14.76 12.32
CA ALA A 90 10.73 15.61 12.13
C ALA A 90 10.48 16.97 11.44
N GLY A 91 9.30 17.56 11.63
CA GLY A 91 8.92 18.85 11.03
C GLY A 91 8.06 18.73 9.77
N GLY A 92 7.84 17.53 9.24
CA GLY A 92 6.83 17.28 8.21
C GLY A 92 5.43 17.58 8.74
N THR A 93 4.67 18.36 8.00
CA THR A 93 3.29 18.75 8.32
C THR A 93 2.33 18.11 7.33
N TRP A 94 1.03 18.13 7.64
CA TRP A 94 0.00 17.75 6.68
C TRP A 94 -1.18 18.70 6.75
N SER A 95 -1.51 19.30 5.62
CA SER A 95 -2.54 20.32 5.44
C SER A 95 -3.76 19.83 4.67
N GLY A 96 -3.68 18.66 4.02
CA GLY A 96 -4.81 18.03 3.34
C GLY A 96 -4.40 16.87 2.43
N PRO A 97 -5.36 16.23 1.75
CA PRO A 97 -5.07 15.12 0.83
C PRO A 97 -4.15 15.47 -0.34
N ASP A 98 -4.02 16.75 -0.66
CA ASP A 98 -3.11 17.23 -1.69
C ASP A 98 -1.65 17.31 -1.20
N ASP A 99 -1.42 17.34 0.12
CA ASP A 99 -0.11 17.45 0.80
C ASP A 99 0.53 16.07 1.04
N HIS A 100 -0.28 15.02 1.22
CA HIS A 100 0.26 13.66 1.10
C HIS A 100 -0.85 12.64 0.90
N LYS A 101 -0.76 11.89 -0.19
CA LYS A 101 -1.58 10.70 -0.44
C LYS A 101 -0.81 9.69 -1.29
N THR A 102 -0.91 8.42 -0.93
CA THR A 102 -0.25 7.33 -1.66
C THR A 102 -1.27 6.33 -2.21
N SER A 103 -1.12 5.99 -3.49
CA SER A 103 -1.79 4.87 -4.16
C SER A 103 -0.76 3.82 -4.57
N ILE A 104 -1.04 2.55 -4.32
CA ILE A 104 -0.11 1.43 -4.58
C ILE A 104 -0.83 0.35 -5.39
N ALA A 105 -0.16 -0.22 -6.38
CA ALA A 105 -0.56 -1.42 -7.08
C ALA A 105 0.58 -2.44 -7.09
N VAL A 106 0.23 -3.72 -7.07
CA VAL A 106 1.21 -4.81 -7.15
C VAL A 106 0.80 -5.79 -8.24
N ALA A 107 1.73 -6.11 -9.12
CA ALA A 107 1.55 -7.10 -10.18
C ALA A 107 2.77 -8.04 -10.22
N TRP A 108 2.63 -9.19 -10.86
CA TRP A 108 3.74 -10.14 -11.02
C TRP A 108 3.61 -10.99 -12.28
N ASP A 109 4.74 -11.50 -12.76
CA ASP A 109 4.81 -12.50 -13.81
C ASP A 109 6.00 -13.47 -13.63
N GLN A 110 6.52 -14.05 -14.71
CA GLN A 110 7.67 -14.97 -14.64
C GLN A 110 9.01 -14.23 -14.47
N GLU A 111 9.08 -12.95 -14.81
CA GLU A 111 10.27 -12.12 -14.76
C GLU A 111 10.41 -11.43 -13.39
N GLY A 112 9.31 -11.08 -12.73
CA GLY A 112 9.40 -10.54 -11.38
C GLY A 112 8.11 -10.02 -10.75
N LEU A 113 8.32 -9.24 -9.68
CA LEU A 113 7.32 -8.50 -8.94
C LEU A 113 7.43 -7.01 -9.34
N TYR A 114 6.28 -6.40 -9.64
CA TYR A 114 6.16 -5.01 -10.05
C TYR A 114 5.37 -4.23 -9.01
N LEU A 115 5.84 -3.02 -8.69
CA LEU A 115 5.14 -2.09 -7.81
C LEU A 115 4.88 -0.78 -8.56
N GLY A 116 3.63 -0.35 -8.56
CA GLY A 116 3.19 0.94 -9.05
C GLY A 116 2.89 1.81 -7.85
N ILE A 117 3.59 2.92 -7.69
CA ILE A 117 3.41 3.84 -6.56
C ILE A 117 3.15 5.22 -7.14
N VAL A 118 2.00 5.79 -6.79
CA VAL A 118 1.63 7.15 -7.16
C VAL A 118 1.47 7.93 -5.87
N VAL A 119 2.25 9.00 -5.74
CA VAL A 119 2.18 9.92 -4.61
C VAL A 119 1.60 11.23 -5.12
N THR A 120 0.60 11.75 -4.40
CA THR A 120 0.12 13.12 -4.54
C THR A 120 0.68 13.90 -3.37
N ASP A 121 1.34 15.01 -3.69
CA ASP A 121 2.03 15.89 -2.76
C ASP A 121 1.89 17.34 -3.28
N ASP A 122 1.88 18.32 -2.39
CA ASP A 122 1.58 19.72 -2.72
C ASP A 122 2.84 20.39 -3.30
N GLU A 123 3.99 20.03 -2.77
CA GLU A 123 5.31 20.33 -3.28
C GLU A 123 6.15 19.05 -3.31
N HIS A 124 7.09 18.96 -4.26
CA HIS A 124 8.16 17.97 -4.16
C HIS A 124 9.47 18.72 -3.98
N GLU A 125 10.01 18.59 -2.78
CA GLU A 125 11.25 19.16 -2.27
C GLU A 125 12.30 18.07 -2.07
N HIS A 126 13.34 18.09 -2.91
CA HIS A 126 14.47 17.19 -2.74
C HIS A 126 15.80 17.89 -2.99
N ALA A 127 16.16 18.77 -2.05
CA ALA A 127 17.44 19.48 -2.06
C ALA A 127 18.62 18.61 -1.57
N ALA A 128 18.35 17.50 -0.88
CA ALA A 128 19.39 16.60 -0.41
C ALA A 128 19.94 15.71 -1.53
N GLY A 129 21.18 15.28 -1.36
CA GLY A 129 21.81 14.28 -2.24
C GLY A 129 21.48 12.83 -1.86
N ASN A 130 20.49 12.59 -1.00
CA ASN A 130 20.10 11.26 -0.52
C ASN A 130 18.57 11.19 -0.33
N ALA A 131 18.02 9.99 -0.52
CA ALA A 131 16.57 9.78 -0.46
C ALA A 131 15.96 9.80 0.95
N TRP A 132 16.76 10.04 2.00
CA TRP A 132 16.26 10.13 3.38
C TRP A 132 15.82 11.54 3.78
N ASN A 133 16.28 12.56 3.05
CA ASN A 133 16.09 13.97 3.42
C ASN A 133 15.37 14.71 2.29
N GLY A 134 14.04 14.76 2.37
CA GLY A 134 13.16 15.33 1.35
C GLY A 134 12.27 14.25 0.75
N ASP A 135 11.56 14.59 -0.33
CA ASP A 135 10.52 13.71 -0.85
C ASP A 135 11.07 12.53 -1.61
N GLY A 136 10.68 11.34 -1.16
CA GLY A 136 11.17 10.09 -1.67
C GLY A 136 10.32 8.92 -1.20
N VAL A 137 10.50 7.79 -1.85
CA VAL A 137 9.84 6.53 -1.51
C VAL A 137 10.87 5.59 -0.95
N GLN A 138 10.62 5.11 0.27
CA GLN A 138 11.32 3.96 0.85
C GLN A 138 10.45 2.72 0.72
N MET A 139 11.02 1.63 0.21
CA MET A 139 10.35 0.35 0.04
C MET A 139 11.12 -0.74 0.78
N GLY A 140 10.45 -1.36 1.75
CA GLY A 140 10.96 -2.50 2.51
C GLY A 140 10.19 -3.79 2.20
N LEU A 141 10.91 -4.91 2.01
CA LEU A 141 10.33 -6.26 2.00
C LEU A 141 10.86 -7.03 3.21
N THR A 142 9.99 -7.82 3.84
CA THR A 142 10.33 -8.61 5.04
C THR A 142 10.43 -10.11 4.73
N ASN A 143 10.97 -10.87 5.67
CA ASN A 143 10.82 -12.33 5.70
C ASN A 143 9.35 -12.72 5.97
N PRO A 144 8.95 -13.99 5.75
CA PRO A 144 7.58 -14.45 5.97
C PRO A 144 7.05 -14.20 7.40
N GLU A 145 7.93 -14.21 8.40
CA GLU A 145 7.61 -13.93 9.80
C GLU A 145 7.41 -12.43 10.10
N ARG A 146 7.77 -11.55 9.15
CA ARG A 146 7.62 -10.08 9.21
C ARG A 146 8.43 -9.41 10.33
N ASP A 147 9.43 -10.08 10.87
CA ASP A 147 10.28 -9.54 11.95
C ASP A 147 11.59 -8.92 11.44
N THR A 148 11.94 -9.18 10.18
CA THR A 148 13.21 -8.77 9.60
C THR A 148 12.99 -8.19 8.21
N VAL A 149 13.35 -6.92 8.01
CA VAL A 149 13.47 -6.33 6.66
C VAL A 149 14.62 -7.04 5.94
N THR A 150 14.34 -7.72 4.83
CA THR A 150 15.33 -8.47 4.03
C THR A 150 15.81 -7.68 2.82
N HIS A 151 14.97 -6.77 2.30
CA HIS A 151 15.30 -5.89 1.18
C HIS A 151 14.86 -4.46 1.50
N LEU A 152 15.67 -3.47 1.14
CA LEU A 152 15.39 -2.07 1.40
C LEU A 152 15.89 -1.23 0.23
N TYR A 153 14.99 -0.42 -0.32
CA TYR A 153 15.25 0.43 -1.46
C TYR A 153 14.75 1.84 -1.22
N ASN A 154 15.50 2.83 -1.70
CA ASN A 154 15.13 4.23 -1.60
C ASN A 154 15.17 4.90 -2.97
N TYR A 155 14.12 5.67 -3.26
CA TYR A 155 13.91 6.30 -4.55
C TYR A 155 13.57 7.77 -4.36
N ALA A 156 14.20 8.64 -5.15
CA ALA A 156 13.84 10.06 -5.19
C ALA A 156 14.22 10.68 -6.53
N ILE A 157 13.51 11.75 -6.88
CA ILE A 157 13.89 12.66 -7.97
C ILE A 157 14.60 13.86 -7.34
N LYS A 158 15.84 14.12 -7.74
CA LYS A 158 16.64 15.25 -7.21
C LYS A 158 16.08 16.59 -7.66
N ALA A 159 16.47 17.66 -6.97
CA ALA A 159 16.25 19.03 -7.41
C ALA A 159 16.71 19.27 -8.87
N GLY A 160 16.05 20.20 -9.55
CA GLY A 160 16.28 20.49 -10.98
C GLY A 160 15.58 19.51 -11.91
N TYR A 161 14.49 18.89 -11.46
CA TYR A 161 13.69 17.99 -12.28
C TYR A 161 13.04 18.71 -13.48
N GLU A 162 12.72 17.94 -14.51
CA GLU A 162 11.95 18.38 -15.67
C GLU A 162 10.58 17.68 -15.61
N SER A 163 9.50 18.45 -15.60
CA SER A 163 8.13 17.91 -15.61
C SER A 163 7.92 16.99 -16.82
N GLY A 164 7.32 15.83 -16.59
CA GLY A 164 7.06 14.79 -17.58
C GLY A 164 8.28 13.96 -17.99
N LYS A 165 9.48 14.29 -17.49
CA LYS A 165 10.68 13.49 -17.78
C LYS A 165 10.72 12.24 -16.93
N VAL A 166 11.04 11.13 -17.58
CA VAL A 166 11.28 9.84 -16.93
C VAL A 166 12.73 9.79 -16.44
N TYR A 167 12.90 9.51 -15.15
CA TYR A 167 14.18 9.28 -14.49
C TYR A 167 14.33 7.79 -14.18
N LYS A 168 15.38 7.17 -14.73
CA LYS A 168 15.71 5.76 -14.51
C LYS A 168 16.89 5.61 -13.56
N GLY A 169 17.05 4.41 -13.00
CA GLY A 169 18.20 4.08 -12.16
C GLY A 169 19.53 4.36 -12.89
N GLY A 170 20.38 5.18 -12.27
CA GLY A 170 21.66 5.61 -12.84
C GLY A 170 21.64 6.99 -13.53
N ASP A 171 20.47 7.57 -13.77
CA ASP A 171 20.37 8.94 -14.28
C ASP A 171 20.87 9.95 -13.25
N ALA A 172 21.49 11.04 -13.73
CA ALA A 172 22.06 12.06 -12.85
C ALA A 172 21.03 12.68 -11.89
N GLY A 173 19.78 12.83 -12.35
CA GLY A 173 18.66 13.37 -11.57
C GLY A 173 17.90 12.34 -10.71
N ALA A 174 18.30 11.06 -10.76
CA ALA A 174 17.66 10.00 -9.98
C ALA A 174 18.48 9.65 -8.73
N ILE A 175 17.78 9.30 -7.66
CA ILE A 175 18.29 8.49 -6.56
C ILE A 175 17.56 7.16 -6.63
N ALA A 176 18.33 6.07 -6.69
CA ALA A 176 17.84 4.72 -6.76
C ALA A 176 18.83 3.83 -6.01
N ASP A 177 18.63 3.76 -4.70
CA ASP A 177 19.54 3.09 -3.78
C ASP A 177 18.97 1.73 -3.38
N LYS A 178 19.84 0.72 -3.37
CA LYS A 178 19.56 -0.60 -2.78
C LYS A 178 20.41 -0.73 -1.53
N GLU A 179 19.79 -0.46 -0.39
CA GLU A 179 20.47 -0.47 0.91
C GLU A 179 20.60 -1.89 1.47
N LYS A 180 19.64 -2.76 1.16
CA LYS A 180 19.63 -4.14 1.66
C LYS A 180 19.07 -5.12 0.63
N GLY A 181 19.56 -6.35 0.70
CA GLY A 181 19.03 -7.49 -0.02
C GLY A 181 19.77 -7.79 -1.34
N PRO A 182 19.73 -9.05 -1.80
CA PRO A 182 20.25 -9.43 -3.11
C PRO A 182 19.31 -9.02 -4.25
N GLY A 183 19.67 -9.37 -5.48
CA GLY A 183 18.81 -9.23 -6.65
C GLY A 183 18.99 -7.94 -7.44
N ASN A 184 18.52 -7.99 -8.68
CA ASN A 184 18.46 -6.84 -9.57
C ASN A 184 17.09 -6.17 -9.42
N TYR A 185 17.03 -4.89 -9.72
CA TYR A 185 15.79 -4.15 -9.82
C TYR A 185 15.93 -3.09 -10.91
N THR A 186 14.79 -2.65 -11.43
CA THR A 186 14.68 -1.52 -12.34
C THR A 186 13.70 -0.53 -11.77
N VAL A 187 13.92 0.75 -12.02
CA VAL A 187 13.04 1.83 -11.57
C VAL A 187 12.91 2.87 -12.68
N ALA A 188 11.71 3.40 -12.83
CA ALA A 188 11.40 4.56 -13.64
C ALA A 188 10.48 5.46 -12.81
N MET A 189 10.85 6.73 -12.68
CA MET A 189 10.12 7.73 -11.90
C MET A 189 9.79 8.90 -12.80
N VAL A 190 8.57 9.43 -12.68
CA VAL A 190 8.14 10.62 -13.40
C VAL A 190 7.42 11.55 -12.43
N ARG A 191 7.65 12.85 -12.59
CA ARG A 191 6.89 13.90 -11.92
C ARG A 191 6.24 14.76 -12.98
N ASN A 192 4.94 15.01 -12.85
CA ASN A 192 4.19 15.90 -13.74
C ASN A 192 4.10 17.31 -13.15
#